data_AF-A0A8B8W7Z0-F1
#
_entry.id   AF-A0A8B8W7Z0-F1
#
_cell.length_a   1.000
_cell.length_b   1.000
_cell.length_c   1.000
_cell.angle_alpha   90.00
_cell.angle_beta   90.00
_cell.angle_gamma   90.00
#
_symmetry.space_group_name_H-M   'P 1'
#
loop_
_entity.id
_entity.type
_entity.pdbx_description
1 polymer ?
#
loop_
_entity_poly.entity_id
_entity_poly.type
_entity_poly.pdbx_seq_one_letter_code
_entity_poly.pdbx_strand_id
1 'polypeptide(L)'
;MKTSIAALSCLILAAQAAVEHLMPNLKSEHSIAQGGFHRPTDCCMSYTSRNIRCAFMKDYVETTSACSRPAIIFITKREQRVCANPRDERVQKCVLDLKLRSALKDPRTLFLEKGYLESAPSPPSLFPRLPPRWALA
;
A
#
# COMPACT_ATOMS: atom_id res chain seq x y z
N MET A 1 -23.38 73.85 -4.70
CA MET A 1 -24.10 72.68 -5.25
C MET A 1 -23.36 71.45 -4.75
N LYS A 2 -23.93 70.78 -3.75
CA LYS A 2 -23.33 69.65 -3.04
C LYS A 2 -24.34 68.51 -3.15
N THR A 3 -24.14 67.57 -4.07
CA THR A 3 -24.96 66.36 -4.15
C THR A 3 -24.29 65.29 -3.30
N SER A 4 -25.04 64.80 -2.31
CA SER A 4 -24.60 63.88 -1.27
C SER A 4 -24.28 62.50 -1.84
N ILE A 5 -23.05 62.04 -1.63
CA ILE A 5 -22.50 60.74 -2.07
C ILE A 5 -23.23 59.54 -1.42
N ALA A 6 -24.08 59.77 -0.42
CA ALA A 6 -24.81 58.73 0.31
C ALA A 6 -25.95 58.05 -0.47
N ALA A 7 -26.35 58.57 -1.64
CA ALA A 7 -27.44 57.97 -2.42
C ALA A 7 -27.00 56.79 -3.30
N LEU A 8 -25.69 56.65 -3.59
CA LEU A 8 -25.18 55.56 -4.44
C LEU A 8 -24.98 54.24 -3.68
N SER A 9 -24.89 54.28 -2.35
CA SER A 9 -24.68 53.08 -1.53
C SER A 9 -25.94 52.24 -1.30
N CYS A 10 -27.14 52.79 -1.51
CA CYS A 10 -28.39 52.08 -1.23
C CYS A 10 -28.95 51.27 -2.42
N LEU A 11 -28.33 51.33 -3.60
CA LEU A 11 -28.83 50.61 -4.80
C LEU A 11 -28.24 49.20 -4.99
N ILE A 12 -27.28 48.76 -4.16
CA ILE A 12 -26.58 47.49 -4.36
C ILE A 12 -27.11 46.34 -3.47
N LEU A 13 -28.03 46.59 -2.53
CA LEU A 13 -28.44 45.60 -1.52
C LEU A 13 -29.87 45.03 -1.66
N ALA A 14 -30.45 44.97 -2.85
CA ALA A 14 -31.86 44.52 -3.01
C ALA A 14 -32.13 43.37 -4.02
N ALA A 15 -31.11 42.70 -4.56
CA ALA A 15 -31.30 41.45 -5.30
C ALA A 15 -30.01 40.62 -5.14
N GLN A 16 -29.98 39.51 -4.44
CA GLN A 16 -30.66 38.27 -4.80
C GLN A 16 -30.83 37.37 -3.56
N ALA A 17 -32.07 37.03 -3.23
CA ALA A 17 -32.40 35.89 -2.38
C ALA A 17 -33.55 35.14 -3.04
N ALA A 18 -33.22 34.11 -3.83
CA ALA A 18 -34.14 33.04 -4.26
C ALA A 18 -33.41 32.03 -5.16
N VAL A 19 -32.57 31.16 -4.58
CA VAL A 19 -32.40 29.79 -5.10
C VAL A 19 -32.20 28.86 -3.91
N GLU A 20 -33.29 28.51 -3.25
CA GLU A 20 -33.34 27.26 -2.49
C GLU A 20 -33.42 26.11 -3.50
N HIS A 21 -32.37 25.31 -3.60
CA HIS A 21 -32.53 23.89 -3.89
C HIS A 21 -31.59 23.10 -3.00
N LEU A 22 -32.20 22.58 -1.95
CA LEU A 22 -31.68 21.62 -1.00
C LEU A 22 -31.15 20.37 -1.75
N MET A 23 -29.83 20.15 -1.68
CA MET A 23 -29.06 18.91 -1.89
C MET A 23 -29.17 18.15 -3.23
N PRO A 24 -28.00 17.82 -3.81
CA PRO A 24 -27.70 16.42 -4.08
C PRO A 24 -26.36 15.98 -3.48
N ASN A 25 -26.44 14.94 -2.66
CA ASN A 25 -25.62 13.71 -2.69
C ASN A 25 -24.17 13.77 -3.24
N LEU A 26 -23.22 13.42 -2.35
CA LEU A 26 -21.96 12.71 -2.57
C LEU A 26 -21.28 12.86 -3.95
N LYS A 27 -20.33 13.79 -4.05
CA LYS A 27 -19.20 13.61 -4.98
C LYS A 27 -17.92 13.42 -4.20
N SER A 28 -17.62 12.14 -4.01
CA SER A 28 -16.29 11.63 -3.70
C SER A 28 -15.30 12.16 -4.74
N GLU A 29 -14.60 13.25 -4.44
CA GLU A 29 -13.42 13.69 -5.19
C GLU A 29 -12.18 13.66 -4.30
N HIS A 30 -11.49 12.53 -4.43
CA HIS A 30 -10.04 12.36 -4.55
C HIS A 30 -9.16 13.62 -4.30
N SER A 31 -8.93 13.95 -3.03
CA SER A 31 -7.86 14.87 -2.63
C SER A 31 -6.51 14.13 -2.60
N ILE A 32 -5.73 14.25 -3.69
CA ILE A 32 -4.28 14.10 -3.61
C ILE A 32 -3.72 15.36 -2.95
N ALA A 33 -3.33 15.22 -1.68
CA ALA A 33 -2.56 16.15 -0.86
C ALA A 33 -1.89 15.28 0.21
N GLN A 34 -0.64 15.41 0.64
CA GLN A 34 0.42 16.42 0.54
C GLN A 34 1.69 15.73 1.08
N GLY A 35 2.86 16.32 0.84
CA GLY A 35 4.13 15.80 1.36
C GLY A 35 4.24 15.82 2.89
N GLY A 36 5.20 15.02 3.38
CA GLY A 36 5.83 15.19 4.68
C GLY A 36 5.20 14.44 5.85
N PHE A 37 5.99 13.49 6.37
CA PHE A 37 5.86 12.80 7.66
C PHE A 37 4.81 11.70 7.77
N HIS A 38 5.27 10.54 8.25
CA HIS A 38 4.57 9.27 8.43
C HIS A 38 3.14 9.47 8.98
N ARG A 39 2.13 9.42 8.09
CA ARG A 39 0.74 9.47 8.51
C ARG A 39 0.33 8.10 9.05
N PRO A 40 -0.42 8.04 10.16
CA PRO A 40 -0.87 6.79 10.76
C PRO A 40 -1.78 6.08 9.77
N THR A 41 -1.33 4.90 9.33
CA THR A 41 -2.01 3.90 8.50
C THR A 41 -2.92 4.46 7.39
N ASP A 42 -2.43 4.50 6.15
CA ASP A 42 -3.31 4.67 4.98
C ASP A 42 -4.24 3.46 4.88
N CYS A 43 -5.41 3.53 5.52
CA CYS A 43 -6.43 2.51 5.36
C CYS A 43 -7.15 2.69 4.02
N CYS A 44 -7.38 1.57 3.33
CA CYS A 44 -8.15 1.57 2.09
C CYS A 44 -9.64 1.49 2.38
N MET A 45 -10.42 2.47 1.90
CA MET A 45 -11.89 2.42 1.97
C MET A 45 -12.48 1.45 0.94
N SER A 46 -11.83 1.32 -0.22
CA SER A 46 -12.22 0.44 -1.31
C SER A 46 -11.00 -0.14 -2.04
N TYR A 47 -11.23 -1.21 -2.80
CA TYR A 47 -10.23 -1.79 -3.70
C TYR A 47 -10.42 -1.25 -5.10
N THR A 48 -9.34 -1.16 -5.87
CA THR A 48 -9.43 -0.83 -7.29
C THR A 48 -10.22 -1.89 -8.05
N SER A 49 -11.15 -1.46 -8.88
CA SER A 49 -11.83 -2.35 -9.85
C SER A 49 -10.96 -2.63 -11.07
N ARG A 50 -9.82 -1.94 -11.22
CA ARG A 50 -8.92 -2.11 -12.35
C ARG A 50 -8.02 -3.32 -12.13
N ASN A 51 -7.80 -4.09 -13.19
CA ASN A 51 -6.86 -5.20 -13.16
C ASN A 51 -5.44 -4.73 -12.81
N ILE A 52 -4.85 -5.33 -11.78
CA ILE A 52 -3.48 -5.09 -11.37
C ILE A 52 -2.51 -5.67 -12.41
N ARG A 53 -1.64 -4.80 -12.92
CA ARG A 53 -0.56 -5.15 -13.85
C ARG A 53 0.78 -4.98 -13.15
N CYS A 54 1.35 -6.09 -12.68
CA CYS A 54 2.55 -6.05 -11.83
C CYS A 54 3.76 -5.35 -12.45
N ALA A 55 3.89 -5.41 -13.79
CA ALA A 55 4.97 -4.77 -14.52
C ALA A 55 5.07 -3.24 -14.31
N PHE A 56 3.98 -2.58 -13.90
CA PHE A 56 3.93 -1.14 -13.62
C PHE A 56 4.08 -0.80 -12.14
N MET A 57 4.17 -1.82 -11.27
CA MET A 57 4.39 -1.65 -9.85
C MET A 57 5.89 -1.55 -9.55
N LYS A 58 6.21 -0.70 -8.59
CA LYS A 58 7.56 -0.46 -8.08
C LYS A 58 7.74 -1.17 -6.75
N ASP A 59 6.74 -1.05 -5.88
CA ASP A 59 6.77 -1.58 -4.51
C ASP A 59 5.34 -1.80 -3.99
N TYR A 60 5.20 -2.32 -2.77
CA TYR A 60 3.93 -2.48 -2.08
C TYR A 60 4.05 -2.24 -0.58
N VAL A 61 2.92 -1.91 0.05
CA VAL A 61 2.79 -1.77 1.51
C VAL A 61 1.55 -2.52 1.96
N GLU A 62 1.67 -3.26 3.06
CA GLU A 62 0.54 -3.91 3.71
C GLU A 62 -0.10 -2.95 4.71
N THR A 63 -1.43 -2.84 4.70
CA THR A 63 -2.14 -2.06 5.72
C THR A 63 -1.99 -2.71 7.10
N THR A 64 -1.90 -1.91 8.15
CA THR A 64 -1.85 -2.46 9.52
C THR A 64 -3.18 -3.13 9.88
N SER A 65 -3.14 -4.00 10.89
CA SER A 65 -4.33 -4.66 11.46
C SER A 65 -5.34 -3.69 12.09
N ALA A 66 -4.98 -2.42 12.27
CA ALA A 66 -5.89 -1.39 12.74
C ALA A 66 -6.95 -1.01 11.70
N CYS A 67 -6.72 -1.31 10.42
CA CYS A 67 -7.72 -1.08 9.39
C CYS A 67 -8.82 -2.15 9.46
N SER A 68 -10.08 -1.71 9.43
CA SER A 68 -11.25 -2.61 9.33
C SER A 68 -11.23 -3.46 8.07
N ARG A 69 -10.49 -3.02 7.04
CA ARG A 69 -10.32 -3.72 5.77
C ARG A 69 -8.83 -3.93 5.51
N PRO A 70 -8.35 -5.18 5.49
CA PRO A 70 -6.99 -5.46 5.08
C PRO A 70 -6.83 -5.15 3.59
N ALA A 71 -5.72 -4.52 3.22
CA ALA A 71 -5.41 -4.17 1.84
C ALA A 71 -3.91 -4.25 1.56
N ILE A 72 -3.60 -4.49 0.27
CA ILE A 72 -2.27 -4.27 -0.27
C ILE A 72 -2.29 -2.95 -1.03
N ILE A 73 -1.40 -2.03 -0.67
CA ILE A 73 -1.24 -0.75 -1.36
C ILE A 73 -0.04 -0.88 -2.29
N PHE A 74 -0.29 -0.98 -3.59
CA PHE A 74 0.78 -0.93 -4.57
C PHE A 74 1.25 0.49 -4.81
N ILE A 75 2.56 0.67 -4.87
CA ILE A 75 3.21 1.90 -5.31
C ILE A 75 3.63 1.67 -6.76
N THR A 76 3.02 2.40 -7.67
CA THR A 76 3.35 2.31 -9.10
C THR A 76 4.68 3.00 -9.39
N LYS A 77 5.28 2.73 -10.56
CA LYS A 77 6.47 3.45 -11.04
C LYS A 77 6.25 4.96 -11.21
N ARG A 78 4.99 5.41 -11.25
CA ARG A 78 4.61 6.82 -11.26
C ARG A 78 4.33 7.37 -9.85
N GLU A 79 4.77 6.65 -8.81
CA GLU A 79 4.56 6.96 -7.39
C GLU A 79 3.08 7.06 -6.96
N GLN A 80 2.15 6.57 -7.79
CA GLN A 80 0.74 6.49 -7.43
C GLN A 80 0.48 5.28 -6.54
N ARG A 81 -0.33 5.47 -5.50
CA ARG A 81 -0.78 4.43 -4.57
C ARG A 81 -2.10 3.84 -5.05
N VAL A 82 -2.17 2.50 -5.08
CA VAL A 82 -3.36 1.76 -5.53
C VAL A 82 -3.72 0.70 -4.51
N CYS A 83 -4.89 0.84 -3.90
CA CYS A 83 -5.47 -0.16 -3.00
C CYS A 83 -5.94 -1.40 -3.76
N ALA A 84 -5.50 -2.57 -3.34
CA ALA A 84 -5.84 -3.86 -3.95
C ALA A 84 -6.30 -4.88 -2.89
N ASN A 85 -7.14 -5.81 -3.32
CA ASN A 85 -7.70 -6.84 -2.46
C ASN A 85 -6.64 -7.93 -2.19
N PRO A 86 -6.26 -8.21 -0.92
CA PRO A 86 -5.26 -9.22 -0.59
C PRO A 86 -5.72 -10.65 -0.91
N ARG A 87 -7.03 -10.87 -1.13
CA ARG A 87 -7.60 -12.18 -1.50
C ARG A 87 -7.54 -12.47 -3.00
N ASP A 88 -7.16 -11.50 -3.83
CA ASP A 88 -7.03 -11.69 -5.27
C ASP A 88 -5.69 -12.37 -5.59
N GLU A 89 -5.72 -13.49 -6.30
CA GLU A 89 -4.52 -14.23 -6.68
C GLU A 89 -3.52 -13.39 -7.49
N ARG A 90 -3.99 -12.48 -8.34
CA ARG A 90 -3.11 -11.63 -9.16
C ARG A 90 -2.36 -10.62 -8.29
N VAL A 91 -3.01 -10.15 -7.22
CA VAL A 91 -2.41 -9.27 -6.21
C VAL A 91 -1.32 -10.04 -5.47
N GLN A 92 -1.62 -11.25 -5.00
CA GLN A 92 -0.66 -12.10 -4.30
C GLN A 92 0.54 -12.47 -5.17
N LYS A 93 0.29 -12.89 -6.41
CA LYS A 93 1.35 -13.17 -7.40
C LYS A 93 2.24 -11.96 -7.63
N CYS A 94 1.66 -10.75 -7.67
CA CYS A 94 2.44 -9.53 -7.84
C CYS A 94 3.27 -9.18 -6.61
N VAL A 95 2.72 -9.33 -5.40
CA VAL A 95 3.46 -9.15 -4.15
C VAL A 95 4.68 -10.07 -4.09
N LEU A 96 4.52 -11.34 -4.47
CA LEU A 96 5.62 -12.30 -4.52
C LEU A 96 6.70 -11.91 -5.52
N ASP A 97 6.33 -11.47 -6.74
CA ASP A 97 7.28 -10.98 -7.74
C ASP A 97 8.05 -9.75 -7.25
N LEU A 98 7.37 -8.79 -6.61
CA LEU A 98 8.02 -7.62 -6.02
C LEU A 98 8.96 -7.99 -4.88
N LYS A 99 8.55 -8.90 -3.99
CA LYS A 99 9.38 -9.41 -2.89
C LYS A 99 10.62 -10.15 -3.39
N LEU A 100 10.49 -10.94 -4.45
CA LEU A 100 11.64 -11.60 -5.07
C LEU A 100 12.60 -10.57 -5.68
N ARG A 101 12.10 -9.57 -6.39
CA ARG A 101 12.93 -8.51 -6.98
C ARG A 101 13.64 -7.66 -5.93
N SER A 102 13.01 -7.39 -4.79
CA SER A 102 13.65 -6.66 -3.69
C SER A 102 14.73 -7.50 -3.01
N ALA A 103 14.49 -8.79 -2.78
CA ALA A 103 15.51 -9.72 -2.27
C ALA A 103 16.72 -9.86 -3.20
N LEU A 104 16.50 -9.94 -4.52
CA LEU A 104 17.58 -10.01 -5.50
C LEU A 104 18.39 -8.71 -5.62
N LYS A 105 17.83 -7.57 -5.23
CA LYS A 105 18.54 -6.28 -5.19
C LYS A 105 19.52 -6.17 -4.04
N ASP A 106 19.39 -7.04 -3.04
CA ASP A 106 20.37 -7.20 -1.97
C ASP A 106 20.96 -8.63 -2.01
N PRO A 107 21.86 -8.92 -2.98
CA PRO A 107 22.49 -10.24 -3.07
C PRO A 107 23.26 -10.61 -1.80
N ARG A 108 23.64 -9.62 -0.98
CA ARG A 108 24.39 -9.84 0.27
C ARG A 108 23.52 -10.51 1.35
N THR A 109 22.24 -10.15 1.45
CA THR A 109 21.30 -10.82 2.37
C THR A 109 20.96 -12.24 1.92
N LEU A 110 20.86 -12.50 0.61
CA LEU A 110 20.76 -13.87 0.08
C LEU A 110 21.98 -14.72 0.41
N PHE A 111 23.18 -14.14 0.39
CA PHE A 111 24.41 -14.82 0.82
C PHE A 111 24.47 -15.08 2.34
N LEU A 112 23.88 -14.22 3.17
CA LEU A 112 23.79 -14.43 4.62
C LEU A 112 22.77 -15.52 4.98
N GLU A 113 21.61 -15.56 4.34
CA GLU A 113 20.65 -16.68 4.52
C GLU A 113 21.23 -18.00 4.03
N LYS A 114 21.93 -18.00 2.88
CA LYS A 114 22.57 -19.20 2.36
C LYS A 114 23.75 -19.66 3.23
N GLY A 115 24.54 -18.72 3.74
CA GLY A 115 25.60 -19.00 4.72
C GLY A 115 25.06 -19.54 6.04
N TYR A 116 23.89 -19.10 6.50
CA TYR A 116 23.22 -19.60 7.70
C TYR A 116 22.63 -21.01 7.50
N LEU A 117 22.00 -21.29 6.35
CA LEU A 117 21.48 -22.63 6.06
C LEU A 117 22.61 -23.67 5.90
N GLU A 118 23.75 -23.26 5.36
CA GLU A 118 24.93 -24.12 5.18
C GLU A 118 25.75 -24.29 6.48
N SER A 119 25.55 -23.41 7.48
CA SER A 119 26.15 -23.50 8.82
C SER A 119 25.22 -24.09 9.88
N ALA A 120 23.98 -24.43 9.53
CA ALA A 120 23.13 -25.25 10.39
C ALA A 120 23.78 -26.63 10.56
N PRO A 121 24.05 -27.11 11.79
CA PRO A 121 24.55 -28.46 12.00
C PRO A 121 23.57 -29.44 11.36
N SER A 122 24.07 -30.36 10.54
CA SER A 122 23.27 -31.48 10.06
C SER A 122 22.54 -32.12 11.25
N PRO A 123 21.22 -32.39 11.17
CA PRO A 123 20.51 -33.02 12.28
C PRO A 123 21.27 -34.28 12.70
N PRO A 124 21.53 -34.48 14.01
CA PRO A 124 22.33 -35.61 14.47
C PRO A 124 21.68 -36.88 13.93
N SER A 125 22.48 -37.66 13.20
CA SER A 125 22.06 -38.95 12.66
C SER A 125 21.69 -39.84 13.84
N LEU A 126 20.39 -40.01 14.06
CA LEU A 126 19.82 -40.82 15.15
C LEU A 126 20.00 -42.33 14.92
N PHE A 127 20.87 -42.73 13.98
CA PHE A 127 21.17 -44.12 13.73
C PHE A 127 22.35 -44.54 14.61
N PRO A 128 22.15 -45.46 15.57
CA PRO A 128 23.26 -46.11 16.23
C PRO A 128 24.15 -46.73 15.17
N ARG A 129 25.43 -46.34 15.14
CA ARG A 129 26.42 -46.99 14.27
C ARG A 129 26.54 -48.44 14.74
N LEU A 130 25.86 -49.37 14.06
CA LEU A 130 26.15 -50.78 14.27
C LEU A 130 27.62 -51.02 13.90
N PRO A 131 28.39 -51.74 14.72
CA PRO A 131 29.77 -52.04 14.41
C PRO A 131 29.85 -52.90 13.15
N PRO A 132 30.90 -52.72 12.34
CA PRO A 132 31.09 -53.53 11.15
C PRO A 132 31.24 -55.00 11.52
N ARG A 133 30.69 -55.90 10.69
CA ARG A 133 30.56 -57.35 10.96
C ARG A 133 31.87 -58.07 11.32
N TRP A 134 33.02 -57.54 10.92
CA TRP A 134 34.32 -58.12 11.25
C TRP A 134 34.72 -57.94 12.72
N ALA A 135 34.08 -57.01 13.45
CA ALA A 135 34.32 -56.79 14.87
C ALA A 135 33.56 -57.76 15.80
N LEU A 136 32.84 -58.74 15.22
CA LEU A 136 32.07 -59.75 15.95
C LEU A 136 32.60 -61.19 15.69
N ALA A 137 33.81 -61.32 15.16
CA ALA A 137 34.47 -62.60 14.88
C ALA A 137 35.78 -62.72 15.67
#